data_AF-A0A354J3X1-F1
#
_entry.id   AF-A0A354J3X1-F1
#
_cell.length_a   1.000
_cell.length_b   1.000
_cell.length_c   1.000
_cell.angle_alpha   90.00
_cell.angle_beta   90.00
_cell.angle_gamma   90.00
#
_symmetry.space_group_name_H-M   'P 1'
#
loop_
_entity.id
_entity.type
_entity.pdbx_description
1 polymer ?
#
loop_
_entity_poly.entity_id
_entity_poly.type
_entity_poly.pdbx_seq_one_letter_code
_entity_poly.pdbx_strand_id
1 'polypeptide(L)'
;MVKATYKLIRLFDRKIQDDHIQAYSAQAAFFIIISFFPFIMLLFTIVKYFPITESSMLELFSLIFPSGVNSMVVSIVTQIYDTTVSGTLIPVTAITTLWSAGKSFLAIMRGLNVVYEIRETRDYFFLRAISALYTLIFAVMVIITMLLFVFGNR
;
A
#
# COMPACT_ATOMS: atom_id res chain seq x y z
N MET A 1 -1.89 -42.67 -7.62
CA MET A 1 -2.26 -41.25 -7.52
C MET A 1 -1.90 -40.64 -6.17
N VAL A 2 -2.46 -41.12 -5.05
CA VAL A 2 -2.24 -40.56 -3.69
C VAL A 2 -0.77 -40.41 -3.29
N LYS A 3 0.07 -41.43 -3.54
CA LYS A 3 1.52 -41.37 -3.23
C LYS A 3 2.28 -40.29 -4.02
N ALA A 4 1.87 -40.03 -5.26
CA ALA A 4 2.47 -38.99 -6.10
C ALA A 4 2.10 -37.60 -5.59
N THR A 5 0.83 -37.39 -5.25
CA THR A 5 0.34 -36.14 -4.65
C THR A 5 1.05 -35.84 -3.33
N TYR A 6 1.19 -36.84 -2.45
CA TYR A 6 1.91 -36.69 -1.18
C TYR A 6 3.38 -36.29 -1.39
N LYS A 7 4.07 -36.94 -2.34
CA LYS A 7 5.46 -36.60 -2.68
C LYS A 7 5.57 -35.17 -3.19
N LEU A 8 4.62 -34.72 -4.00
CA LEU A 8 4.59 -33.38 -4.57
C LEU A 8 4.36 -32.30 -3.50
N ILE A 9 3.42 -32.52 -2.58
CA ILE A 9 3.18 -31.64 -1.43
C ILE A 9 4.44 -31.53 -0.56
N ARG A 10 5.08 -32.67 -0.24
CA ARG A 10 6.30 -32.67 0.58
C ARG A 10 7.47 -31.96 -0.09
N LEU A 11 7.62 -32.11 -1.42
CA LEU A 11 8.63 -31.39 -2.19
C LEU A 11 8.37 -29.88 -2.18
N PHE A 12 7.11 -29.48 -2.35
CA PHE A 12 6.71 -28.08 -2.34
C PHE A 12 6.93 -27.41 -0.97
N ASP A 13 6.51 -28.07 0.12
CA ASP A 13 6.72 -27.56 1.49
C ASP A 13 8.21 -27.41 1.81
N ARG A 14 9.03 -28.38 1.40
CA ARG A 14 10.48 -28.29 1.55
C ARG A 14 11.08 -27.14 0.74
N LYS A 15 10.64 -26.93 -0.51
CA LYS A 15 11.10 -25.81 -1.34
C LYS A 15 10.71 -24.46 -0.74
N ILE A 16 9.51 -24.34 -0.15
CA ILE A 16 9.08 -23.14 0.60
C ILE A 16 10.04 -22.82 1.75
N GLN A 17 10.45 -23.84 2.50
CA GLN A 17 11.38 -23.69 3.62
C GLN A 17 12.79 -23.34 3.13
N ASP A 18 13.32 -24.09 2.17
CA ASP A 18 14.67 -23.90 1.60
C ASP A 18 14.83 -22.49 1.00
N ASP A 19 13.80 -21.99 0.30
CA ASP A 19 13.79 -20.66 -0.33
C ASP A 19 13.37 -19.54 0.63
N HIS A 20 13.16 -19.84 1.92
CA HIS A 20 12.80 -18.87 2.97
C HIS A 20 11.57 -18.01 2.63
N ILE A 21 10.62 -18.55 1.86
CA ILE A 21 9.48 -17.80 1.30
C ILE A 21 8.64 -17.16 2.41
N GLN A 22 8.49 -17.85 3.55
CA GLN A 22 7.74 -17.33 4.70
C GLN A 22 8.37 -16.04 5.26
N ALA A 23 9.70 -15.97 5.32
CA ALA A 23 10.40 -14.80 5.84
C ALA A 23 10.23 -13.58 4.93
N TYR A 24 10.41 -13.76 3.62
CA TYR A 24 10.20 -12.68 2.64
C TYR A 24 8.74 -12.22 2.58
N SER A 25 7.79 -13.16 2.66
CA SER A 25 6.36 -12.85 2.67
C SER A 25 5.96 -12.07 3.91
N ALA A 26 6.42 -12.48 5.09
CA ALA A 26 6.18 -11.77 6.34
C ALA A 26 6.79 -10.36 6.31
N GLN A 27 8.02 -10.23 5.80
CA GLN A 27 8.68 -8.94 5.65
C GLN A 27 7.90 -8.01 4.71
N ALA A 28 7.44 -8.52 3.56
CA ALA A 28 6.64 -7.77 2.61
C ALA A 28 5.32 -7.30 3.22
N ALA A 29 4.59 -8.21 3.87
CA ALA A 29 3.31 -7.91 4.53
C ALA A 29 3.48 -6.86 5.64
N PHE A 30 4.50 -7.01 6.50
CA PHE A 30 4.80 -6.08 7.58
C PHE A 30 5.02 -4.65 7.06
N PHE A 31 5.84 -4.49 6.02
CA PHE A 31 6.12 -3.17 5.46
C PHE A 31 4.95 -2.58 4.67
N ILE A 32 4.11 -3.40 4.03
CA ILE A 32 2.84 -2.95 3.43
C ILE A 32 1.93 -2.37 4.51
N ILE A 33 1.70 -3.12 5.60
CA ILE A 33 0.83 -2.69 6.70
C ILE A 33 1.35 -1.39 7.33
N ILE A 34 2.65 -1.29 7.60
CA ILE A 34 3.23 -0.07 8.15
C ILE A 34 3.10 1.10 7.18
N SER A 35 3.25 0.87 5.87
CA SER A 35 3.10 1.91 4.85
C SER A 35 1.66 2.40 4.70
N PHE A 36 0.67 1.64 5.18
CA PHE A 36 -0.74 2.02 5.10
C PHE A 36 -1.03 3.31 5.88
N PHE A 37 -0.49 3.44 7.09
CA PHE A 37 -0.70 4.63 7.92
C PHE A 37 -0.24 5.94 7.25
N PRO A 38 1.03 6.09 6.84
CA PRO A 38 1.48 7.32 6.18
C PRO A 38 0.83 7.50 4.80
N PHE A 39 0.39 6.42 4.13
CA PHE A 39 -0.35 6.51 2.88
C PHE A 39 -1.74 7.13 3.08
N ILE A 40 -2.51 6.68 4.09
CA ILE A 40 -3.80 7.27 4.44
C ILE A 40 -3.63 8.75 4.85
N MET A 41 -2.58 9.06 5.63
CA MET A 41 -2.26 10.45 5.97
C MET A 41 -1.98 11.30 4.73
N LEU A 42 -1.21 10.77 3.77
CA LEU A 42 -0.93 11.46 2.51
C LEU A 42 -2.22 11.73 1.73
N LEU A 43 -3.13 10.75 1.65
CA LEU A 43 -4.43 10.92 0.99
C LEU A 43 -5.26 12.05 1.62
N PHE A 44 -5.41 12.06 2.95
CA PHE A 44 -6.13 13.13 3.66
C PHE A 44 -5.48 14.49 3.46
N THR A 45 -4.16 14.53 3.43
CA THR A 45 -3.43 15.78 3.22
C THR A 45 -3.66 16.33 1.81
N ILE A 46 -3.73 15.45 0.80
CA ILE A 46 -4.05 15.82 -0.59
C ILE A 46 -5.49 16.33 -0.72
N VAL A 47 -6.46 15.74 -0.01
CA VAL A 47 -7.88 16.16 -0.06
C VAL A 47 -8.06 17.65 0.24
N LYS A 48 -7.30 18.19 1.20
CA LYS A 48 -7.38 19.61 1.57
C LYS A 48 -6.99 20.61 0.49
N TYR A 49 -6.24 20.17 -0.51
CA TYR A 49 -5.84 21.03 -1.64
C TYR A 49 -6.93 21.10 -2.71
N PHE A 50 -7.95 20.24 -2.65
CA PHE A 50 -9.13 20.40 -3.48
C PHE A 50 -9.99 21.55 -2.92
N PRO A 51 -10.55 22.41 -3.79
CA PRO A 51 -11.39 23.54 -3.39
C PRO A 51 -12.81 23.06 -3.02
N ILE A 52 -12.92 22.10 -2.09
CA ILE A 52 -14.17 21.51 -1.62
C ILE A 52 -14.38 21.93 -0.17
N THR A 53 -15.53 22.51 0.15
CA THR A 53 -15.88 22.86 1.53
C THR A 53 -16.27 21.62 2.33
N GLU A 54 -16.05 21.64 3.65
CA GLU A 54 -16.45 20.55 4.55
C GLU A 54 -17.93 20.19 4.36
N SER A 55 -18.81 21.19 4.28
CA SER A 55 -20.25 21.00 4.06
C SER A 55 -20.56 20.25 2.77
N SER A 56 -19.90 20.61 1.67
CA SER A 56 -20.09 19.94 0.37
C SER A 56 -19.61 18.50 0.41
N MET A 57 -18.52 18.24 1.15
CA MET A 57 -17.99 16.89 1.33
C MET A 57 -18.95 16.03 2.15
N LEU A 58 -19.46 16.56 3.27
CA LEU A 58 -20.45 15.89 4.13
C LEU A 58 -21.75 15.57 3.38
N GLU A 59 -22.24 16.51 2.56
CA GLU A 59 -23.40 16.28 1.69
C GLU A 59 -23.14 15.13 0.70
N LEU A 60 -21.98 15.14 0.04
CA LEU A 60 -21.59 14.08 -0.90
C LEU A 60 -21.56 12.70 -0.23
N PHE A 61 -20.99 12.63 0.97
CA PHE A 61 -20.92 11.40 1.75
C PHE A 61 -22.30 10.92 2.22
N SER A 62 -23.17 11.83 2.63
CA SER A 62 -24.54 11.50 3.04
C SER A 62 -25.39 10.93 1.89
N LEU A 63 -25.02 11.22 0.64
CA LEU A 63 -25.66 10.67 -0.56
C LEU A 63 -25.16 9.25 -0.92
N ILE A 64 -23.92 8.93 -0.57
CA ILE A 64 -23.25 7.67 -0.95
C ILE A 64 -23.40 6.60 0.14
N PHE A 65 -23.37 6.98 1.42
CA PHE A 65 -23.36 6.04 2.54
C PHE A 65 -24.72 5.94 3.25
N PRO A 66 -25.16 4.73 3.66
CA PRO A 66 -26.36 4.55 4.46
C PRO A 66 -26.29 5.29 5.81
N SER A 67 -27.43 5.69 6.35
CA SER A 67 -27.54 6.48 7.59
C SER A 67 -26.81 5.88 8.80
N GLY A 68 -26.62 4.55 8.84
CA GLY A 68 -25.88 3.87 9.91
C GLY A 68 -24.38 4.20 9.99
N VAL A 69 -23.79 4.75 8.92
CA VAL A 69 -22.34 5.08 8.86
C VAL A 69 -22.08 6.59 8.93
N ASN A 70 -23.12 7.42 8.90
CA ASN A 70 -23.01 8.87 8.81
C ASN A 70 -22.22 9.50 9.96
N SER A 71 -22.45 9.07 11.21
CA SER A 71 -21.75 9.65 12.36
C SER A 71 -20.23 9.41 12.31
N MET A 72 -19.81 8.23 11.85
CA MET A 72 -18.40 7.89 11.67
C MET A 72 -17.78 8.72 10.54
N VAL A 73 -18.48 8.83 9.41
CA VAL A 73 -18.00 9.59 8.25
C VAL A 73 -17.91 11.08 8.56
N VAL A 74 -18.92 11.65 9.23
CA VAL A 74 -18.92 13.05 9.69
C VAL A 74 -17.71 13.29 10.58
N SER A 75 -17.48 12.43 11.58
CA SER A 75 -16.32 12.56 12.48
C SER A 75 -15.00 12.51 11.72
N ILE A 76 -14.85 11.64 10.72
CA ILE A 76 -13.62 11.53 9.92
C ILE A 76 -13.42 12.79 9.07
N VAL A 77 -14.47 13.27 8.40
CA VAL A 77 -14.40 14.46 7.53
C VAL A 77 -14.06 15.70 8.35
N THR A 78 -14.77 15.95 9.44
CA THR A 78 -14.48 17.09 10.33
C THR A 78 -13.06 17.01 10.88
N GLN A 79 -12.61 15.83 11.32
CA GLN A 79 -11.24 15.64 11.80
C GLN A 79 -10.19 15.88 10.72
N ILE A 80 -10.47 15.48 9.46
CA ILE A 80 -9.62 15.84 8.32
C ILE A 80 -9.55 17.36 8.22
N TYR A 81 -10.67 18.08 8.12
CA TYR A 81 -10.69 19.54 7.92
C TYR A 81 -10.11 20.35 9.09
N ASP A 82 -10.29 19.92 10.34
CA ASP A 82 -9.75 20.56 11.54
C ASP A 82 -8.24 20.35 11.73
N THR A 83 -7.70 19.24 11.22
CA THR A 83 -6.26 18.94 11.36
C THR A 83 -5.42 20.00 10.65
N THR A 84 -4.70 20.85 11.36
CA THR A 84 -3.84 21.85 10.71
C THR A 84 -2.73 21.14 9.92
N VAL A 85 -2.83 21.17 8.59
CA VAL A 85 -1.79 20.62 7.72
C VAL A 85 -0.70 21.67 7.59
N SER A 86 0.41 21.47 8.29
CA SER A 86 1.64 22.20 7.99
C SER A 86 2.10 21.83 6.58
N GLY A 87 2.60 22.79 5.80
CA GLY A 87 3.10 22.53 4.43
C GLY A 87 4.20 21.45 4.34
N THR A 88 4.84 21.13 5.46
CA THR A 88 5.83 20.06 5.61
C THR A 88 5.25 18.66 5.69
N LEU A 89 3.94 18.49 5.95
CA LEU A 89 3.35 17.18 6.21
C LEU A 89 3.28 16.30 4.94
N ILE A 90 3.01 16.89 3.76
CA ILE A 90 2.99 16.16 2.48
C ILE A 90 4.34 15.49 2.18
N PRO A 91 5.45 16.24 2.07
CA PRO A 91 6.72 15.62 1.71
C PRO A 91 7.16 14.58 2.75
N VAL A 92 6.91 14.82 4.05
CA VAL A 92 7.25 13.87 5.11
C VAL A 92 6.43 12.58 5.00
N THR A 93 5.12 12.67 4.83
CA THR A 93 4.24 11.49 4.70
C THR A 93 4.51 10.74 3.39
N ALA A 94 4.78 11.46 2.29
CA ALA A 94 5.14 10.86 1.01
C ALA A 94 6.47 10.08 1.11
N ILE A 95 7.53 10.69 1.67
CA ILE A 95 8.82 10.03 1.86
C ILE A 95 8.68 8.82 2.78
N THR A 96 7.95 8.95 3.89
CA THR A 96 7.76 7.86 4.87
C THR A 96 6.99 6.69 4.26
N THR A 97 5.95 6.98 3.47
CA THR A 97 5.19 5.98 2.72
C THR A 97 6.08 5.26 1.71
N LEU A 98 6.77 6.03 0.85
CA LEU A 98 7.64 5.49 -0.19
C LEU A 98 8.77 4.65 0.40
N TRP A 99 9.35 5.10 1.52
CA TRP A 99 10.40 4.38 2.21
C TRP A 99 9.90 3.05 2.78
N SER A 100 8.74 3.06 3.43
CA SER A 100 8.15 1.89 4.07
C SER A 100 7.67 0.87 3.04
N ALA A 101 6.83 1.28 2.09
CA ALA A 101 6.33 0.41 1.02
C ALA A 101 7.47 -0.08 0.10
N GLY A 102 8.48 0.76 -0.16
CA GLY A 102 9.68 0.35 -0.88
C GLY A 102 10.49 -0.72 -0.17
N LYS A 103 10.35 -0.92 1.14
CA LYS A 103 10.95 -2.09 1.82
C LYS A 103 10.17 -3.37 1.57
N SER A 104 8.86 -3.29 1.31
CA SER A 104 8.06 -4.44 0.87
C SER A 104 8.47 -4.92 -0.51
N PHE A 105 8.51 -4.04 -1.51
CA PHE A 105 8.92 -4.41 -2.87
C PHE A 105 10.35 -4.96 -2.93
N LEU A 106 11.23 -4.49 -2.04
CA LEU A 106 12.58 -5.03 -1.90
C LEU A 106 12.56 -6.47 -1.36
N ALA A 107 11.69 -6.76 -0.39
CA ALA A 107 11.50 -8.12 0.13
C ALA A 107 10.91 -9.05 -0.93
N ILE A 108 9.92 -8.58 -1.71
CA ILE A 108 9.33 -9.32 -2.83
C ILE A 108 10.40 -9.66 -3.87
N MET A 109 11.18 -8.66 -4.31
CA MET A 109 12.22 -8.88 -5.31
C MET A 109 13.31 -9.85 -4.82
N ARG A 110 13.73 -9.75 -3.56
CA ARG A 110 14.68 -10.71 -2.97
C ARG A 110 14.09 -12.10 -2.87
N GLY A 111 12.85 -12.23 -2.44
CA GLY A 111 12.14 -13.51 -2.39
C GLY A 111 12.02 -14.16 -3.77
N LEU A 112 11.65 -13.38 -4.79
CA LEU A 112 11.59 -13.86 -6.17
C LEU A 112 12.97 -14.29 -6.68
N ASN A 113 14.01 -13.50 -6.45
CA ASN A 113 15.37 -13.89 -6.83
C ASN A 113 15.79 -15.23 -6.20
N VAL A 114 15.46 -15.46 -4.93
CA VAL A 114 15.76 -16.73 -4.25
C VAL A 114 15.00 -17.90 -4.89
N VAL A 115 13.70 -17.74 -5.14
CA VAL A 115 12.86 -18.78 -5.76
C VAL A 115 13.33 -19.11 -7.19
N TYR A 116 13.77 -18.11 -7.95
CA TYR A 116 14.33 -18.28 -9.29
C TYR A 116 15.82 -18.63 -9.30
N GLU A 117 16.45 -18.81 -8.13
CA GLU A 117 17.87 -19.12 -7.97
C GLU A 117 18.81 -18.10 -8.65
N ILE A 118 18.35 -16.85 -8.76
CA ILE A 118 19.09 -15.72 -9.33
C ILE A 118 19.95 -15.09 -8.23
N ARG A 119 21.27 -15.11 -8.41
CA ARG A 119 22.18 -14.35 -7.55
C ARG A 119 22.11 -12.88 -7.89
N GLU A 120 21.73 -12.07 -6.90
CA GLU A 120 21.67 -10.62 -7.05
C GLU A 120 23.08 -10.04 -7.15
N THR A 121 23.39 -9.42 -8.29
CA THR A 121 24.69 -8.78 -8.57
C THR A 121 24.59 -7.26 -8.53
N ARG A 122 23.38 -6.70 -8.46
CA ARG A 122 23.14 -5.25 -8.43
C ARG A 122 23.41 -4.68 -7.05
N ASP A 123 23.98 -3.48 -7.02
CA ASP A 123 24.20 -2.75 -5.78
C ASP A 123 22.91 -2.48 -5.02
N TYR A 124 23.01 -2.45 -3.69
CA TYR A 124 21.87 -2.18 -2.81
C TYR A 124 21.15 -0.87 -3.15
N PHE A 125 21.88 0.19 -3.51
CA PHE A 125 21.29 1.48 -3.88
C PHE A 125 20.49 1.41 -5.17
N PHE A 126 21.00 0.69 -6.18
CA PHE A 126 20.31 0.49 -7.44
C PHE A 126 19.02 -0.32 -7.22
N LEU A 127 19.13 -1.39 -6.43
CA LEU A 127 17.99 -2.22 -6.05
C LEU A 127 16.94 -1.44 -5.26
N ARG A 128 17.38 -0.53 -4.38
CA ARG A 128 16.52 0.37 -3.61
C ARG A 128 15.81 1.39 -4.51
N ALA A 129 16.48 1.94 -5.51
CA ALA A 129 15.88 2.86 -6.47
C ALA A 129 14.80 2.19 -7.31
N ILE A 130 15.05 0.97 -7.81
CA ILE A 130 14.04 0.17 -8.52
C ILE A 130 12.84 -0.12 -7.62
N SER A 131 13.08 -0.49 -6.37
CA SER A 131 11.99 -0.74 -5.42
C SER A 131 11.14 0.50 -5.14
N ALA A 132 11.78 1.67 -5.02
CA ALA A 132 11.07 2.94 -4.89
C ALA A 132 10.24 3.25 -6.14
N LEU A 133 10.76 2.97 -7.35
CA LEU A 133 10.02 3.14 -8.60
C LEU A 133 8.78 2.24 -8.64
N TYR A 134 8.90 0.94 -8.31
CA TYR A 134 7.74 0.05 -8.26
C TYR A 134 6.70 0.49 -7.23
N THR A 135 7.16 0.99 -6.08
CA THR A 135 6.28 1.54 -5.05
C THR A 135 5.53 2.77 -5.54
N LEU A 136 6.20 3.66 -6.26
CA LEU A 136 5.58 4.85 -6.85
C LEU A 136 4.53 4.46 -7.89
N ILE A 137 4.86 3.53 -8.80
CA ILE A 137 3.93 3.01 -9.80
C ILE A 137 2.70 2.41 -9.11
N PHE A 138 2.91 1.58 -8.09
CA PHE A 138 1.83 0.98 -7.33
C PHE A 138 0.94 2.03 -6.64
N ALA A 139 1.53 3.03 -6.00
CA ALA A 139 0.78 4.13 -5.37
C ALA A 139 -0.06 4.91 -6.39
N VAL A 140 0.50 5.22 -7.56
CA VAL A 140 -0.22 5.89 -8.66
C VAL A 140 -1.38 5.01 -9.16
N MET A 141 -1.16 3.69 -9.33
CA MET A 141 -2.23 2.77 -9.71
C MET A 141 -3.36 2.73 -8.69
N VAL A 142 -3.06 2.73 -7.39
CA VAL A 142 -4.08 2.79 -6.32
C VAL A 142 -4.88 4.08 -6.40
N ILE A 143 -4.22 5.22 -6.59
CA ILE A 143 -4.90 6.52 -6.74
C ILE A 143 -5.81 6.53 -7.97
N ILE A 144 -5.31 6.08 -9.13
CA ILE A 144 -6.11 5.98 -10.36
C ILE A 144 -7.31 5.05 -10.15
N THR A 145 -7.10 3.90 -9.52
CA THR A 145 -8.17 2.95 -9.22
C THR A 145 -9.24 3.58 -8.34
N MET A 146 -8.85 4.32 -7.29
CA MET A 146 -9.78 5.07 -6.45
C MET A 146 -10.56 6.13 -7.24
N LEU A 147 -9.90 6.90 -8.10
CA LEU A 147 -10.56 7.89 -8.96
C LEU A 147 -11.57 7.22 -9.89
N LEU A 148 -11.22 6.08 -10.48
CA LEU A 148 -12.13 5.29 -11.31
C LEU A 148 -13.32 4.74 -10.50
N PHE A 149 -13.12 4.29 -9.26
CA PHE A 149 -14.24 3.86 -8.40
C PHE A 149 -15.19 5.02 -8.06
N VAL A 150 -14.64 6.21 -7.79
CA VAL A 150 -15.44 7.39 -7.40
C VAL A 150 -16.17 8.00 -8.59
N PHE A 151 -15.51 8.12 -9.75
CA PHE A 151 -16.03 8.83 -10.91
C PHE A 151 -16.53 7.92 -12.04
N GLY A 152 -16.15 6.65 -12.05
CA GLY A 152 -16.45 5.70 -13.12
C GLY A 152 -17.81 5.01 -13.01
N ASN A 153 -18.53 5.18 -11.91
CA ASN A 153 -19.91 4.69 -11.76
C ASN A 153 -20.96 5.74 -12.17
N ARG A 154 -20.68 6.51 -13.22
CA ARG A 154 -21.66 7.35 -13.90
C ARG A 154 -21.92 6.81 -15.30
#